data_AF-E6SGM2-F1
#
_entry.id   AF-E6SGM2-F1
#
_cell.length_a   1.000
_cell.length_b   1.000
_cell.length_c   1.000
_cell.angle_alpha   90.00
_cell.angle_beta   90.00
_cell.angle_gamma   90.00
#
_symmetry.space_group_name_H-M   'P 1'
#
loop_
_entity.id
_entity.type
_entity.pdbx_description
1 polymer ?
#
loop_
_entity_poly.entity_id
_entity_poly.type
_entity_poly.pdbx_seq_one_letter_code
_entity_poly.pdbx_strand_id
1 'polypeptide(L)'
;MSRIRDLAAALREQERPLLDQYRQLVEAATTETERRLAQMMYNYQRFQLQSLELFQDRVPERFQCFGVITHDDVNVRQRPSGKSQTLTRVGRGTPVIVMAFDGFWAEVQLVGGATGYVFKDYVRCEVGG
;
A
#
# COMPACT_ATOMS: atom_id res chain seq x y z
N MET A 1 -23.55 5.20 -4.76
CA MET A 1 -22.13 5.00 -4.37
C MET A 1 -22.07 5.00 -2.85
N SER A 2 -21.06 4.35 -2.23
CA SER A 2 -20.98 4.24 -0.77
C SER A 2 -20.37 5.52 -0.18
N ARG A 3 -20.98 6.10 0.87
CA ARG A 3 -20.54 7.35 1.53
C ARG A 3 -19.04 7.35 1.86
N ILE A 4 -18.50 6.21 2.28
CA ILE A 4 -17.07 6.10 2.62
C ILE A 4 -16.16 6.23 1.39
N ARG A 5 -16.60 5.74 0.22
CA ARG A 5 -15.84 5.86 -1.03
C ARG A 5 -15.79 7.31 -1.49
N ASP A 6 -16.93 8.00 -1.40
CA ASP A 6 -17.03 9.41 -1.79
C ASP A 6 -16.15 10.27 -0.88
N LEU A 7 -16.15 10.01 0.43
CA LEU A 7 -15.28 10.68 1.40
C LEU A 7 -13.78 10.39 1.14
N ALA A 8 -13.42 9.13 0.91
CA ALA A 8 -12.03 8.75 0.62
C ALA A 8 -11.53 9.37 -0.70
N ALA A 9 -12.38 9.41 -1.73
CA ALA A 9 -12.06 10.04 -3.00
C ALA A 9 -11.88 11.55 -2.85
N ALA A 10 -12.78 12.23 -2.13
CA ALA A 10 -12.67 13.65 -1.86
C ALA A 10 -11.40 14.00 -1.08
N LEU A 11 -11.09 13.22 -0.03
CA LEU A 11 -9.87 13.40 0.76
C LEU A 11 -8.62 13.18 -0.07
N ARG A 12 -8.59 12.13 -0.91
CA ARG A 12 -7.47 11.87 -1.81
C ARG A 12 -7.24 13.04 -2.76
N GLU A 13 -8.29 13.60 -3.36
CA GLU A 13 -8.16 14.73 -4.29
C GLU A 13 -7.66 16.00 -3.58
N GLN A 14 -8.13 16.25 -2.36
CA GLN A 14 -7.65 17.34 -1.52
C GLN A 14 -6.17 17.19 -1.16
N GLU A 15 -5.73 15.98 -0.84
CA GLU A 15 -4.36 15.70 -0.39
C GLU A 15 -3.35 15.51 -1.54
N ARG A 16 -3.82 15.17 -2.74
CA ARG A 16 -2.97 14.91 -3.92
C ARG A 16 -1.92 16.01 -4.19
N PRO A 17 -2.24 17.32 -4.17
CA PRO A 17 -1.24 18.36 -4.42
C PRO A 17 -0.17 18.47 -3.31
N LEU A 18 -0.41 17.96 -2.10
CA LEU A 18 0.59 17.97 -1.03
C LEU A 18 1.80 17.12 -1.40
N LEU A 19 1.64 16.08 -2.21
CA LEU A 19 2.76 15.24 -2.64
C LEU A 19 3.85 16.04 -3.37
N ASP A 20 3.45 17.02 -4.19
CA ASP A 20 4.39 17.90 -4.89
C ASP A 20 5.07 18.89 -3.93
N GLN A 21 4.36 19.36 -2.90
CA GLN A 21 4.96 20.20 -1.85
C GLN A 21 6.00 19.42 -1.02
N TYR A 22 5.69 18.18 -0.64
CA TYR A 22 6.67 17.32 0.04
C TYR A 22 7.87 17.00 -0.87
N ARG A 23 7.67 16.88 -2.19
CA ARG A 23 8.78 16.73 -3.14
C ARG A 23 9.69 17.96 -3.14
N GLN A 24 9.12 19.16 -3.20
CA GLN A 24 9.89 20.40 -3.11
C GLN A 24 10.68 20.49 -1.80
N LEU A 25 10.13 20.01 -0.69
CA LEU A 25 10.84 19.94 0.59
C LEU A 25 12.06 19.00 0.53
N VAL A 26 11.95 17.86 -0.17
CA VAL A 26 13.09 16.95 -0.41
C VAL A 26 14.15 17.61 -1.28
N GLU A 27 13.74 18.35 -2.31
CA GLU A 27 14.64 19.06 -3.24
C GLU A 27 15.35 20.23 -2.57
N ALA A 28 14.68 20.95 -1.67
CA ALA A 28 15.23 22.07 -0.91
C ALA A 28 16.18 21.63 0.22
N ALA A 29 16.22 20.34 0.57
CA ALA A 29 17.04 19.84 1.66
C ALA A 29 18.54 19.98 1.36
N THR A 30 19.25 20.68 2.26
CA THR A 30 20.67 21.01 2.12
C THR A 30 21.57 20.06 2.90
N THR A 31 21.06 19.45 3.98
CA THR A 31 21.77 18.44 4.77
C THR A 31 21.23 17.03 4.54
N GLU A 32 22.03 16.01 4.88
CA GLU A 32 21.59 14.61 4.82
C GLU A 32 20.42 14.34 5.77
N THR A 33 20.45 14.91 6.98
CA THR A 33 19.38 14.78 7.98
C THR A 33 18.09 15.41 7.48
N GLU A 34 18.14 16.63 6.93
CA GLU A 34 16.97 17.28 6.31
C GLU A 34 16.38 16.42 5.19
N ARG A 35 17.24 15.90 4.30
CA ARG A 35 16.79 15.07 3.18
C ARG A 35 16.13 13.79 3.66
N ARG A 36 16.69 13.15 4.68
CA ARG A 36 16.13 11.93 5.28
C ARG A 36 14.76 12.19 5.91
N LEU A 37 14.61 13.29 6.64
CA LEU A 37 13.33 13.68 7.24
C LEU A 37 12.28 14.04 6.18
N ALA A 38 12.65 14.86 5.19
CA ALA A 38 11.77 15.23 4.08
C ALA A 38 11.35 14.01 3.26
N GLN A 39 12.28 13.08 2.99
CA GLN A 39 11.99 11.85 2.26
C GLN A 39 11.04 10.94 3.04
N MET A 40 11.18 10.88 4.36
CA MET A 40 10.26 10.16 5.23
C MET A 40 8.85 10.76 5.16
N MET A 41 8.72 12.09 5.25
CA MET A 41 7.44 12.80 5.13
C MET A 41 6.79 12.58 3.76
N TYR A 42 7.59 12.67 2.67
CA TYR A 42 7.12 12.36 1.32
C TYR A 42 6.60 10.92 1.21
N ASN A 43 7.31 9.96 1.79
CA ASN A 43 6.91 8.55 1.78
C ASN A 43 5.60 8.33 2.56
N TYR A 44 5.43 9.00 3.71
CA TYR A 44 4.17 8.97 4.47
C TYR A 44 3.00 9.54 3.66
N GLN A 45 3.17 10.73 3.04
CA GLN A 45 2.11 11.32 2.23
C GLN A 45 1.74 10.42 1.04
N ARG A 46 2.74 9.86 0.36
CA ARG A 46 2.51 8.94 -0.75
C ARG A 46 1.74 7.70 -0.31
N PHE A 47 2.13 7.12 0.82
CA PHE A 47 1.46 5.96 1.39
C PHE A 47 0.02 6.27 1.81
N GLN A 48 -0.23 7.43 2.41
CA GLN A 48 -1.57 7.91 2.77
C GLN A 48 -2.47 7.99 1.52
N LEU A 49 -2.00 8.64 0.45
CA LEU A 49 -2.74 8.74 -0.81
C LEU A 49 -3.05 7.37 -1.44
N GLN A 50 -2.09 6.44 -1.40
CA GLN A 50 -2.28 5.07 -1.87
C GLN A 50 -3.27 4.29 -1.01
N SER A 51 -3.24 4.50 0.31
CA SER A 51 -4.19 3.87 1.23
C SER A 51 -5.61 4.38 0.98
N LEU A 52 -5.77 5.69 0.71
CA LEU A 52 -7.05 6.28 0.31
C LEU A 52 -7.57 5.73 -1.03
N GLU A 53 -6.67 5.40 -1.96
CA GLU A 53 -7.03 4.75 -3.22
C GLU A 53 -7.60 3.35 -3.00
N LEU A 54 -7.07 2.57 -2.04
CA LEU A 54 -7.59 1.23 -1.71
C LEU A 54 -9.04 1.26 -1.21
N PHE A 55 -9.51 2.39 -0.65
CA PHE A 55 -10.92 2.57 -0.27
C PHE A 55 -11.86 2.81 -1.44
N GLN A 56 -11.37 3.21 -2.61
CA GLN A 56 -12.23 3.51 -3.77
C GLN A 56 -12.82 2.25 -4.39
N ASP A 57 -12.18 1.10 -4.16
CA ASP A 57 -12.61 -0.21 -4.62
C ASP A 57 -13.48 -0.94 -3.60
N ARG A 58 -13.54 -2.28 -3.68
CA ARG A 58 -14.24 -3.14 -2.72
C ARG A 58 -13.43 -3.26 -1.44
N VAL A 59 -13.74 -2.49 -0.41
CA VAL A 59 -13.17 -2.70 0.93
C VAL A 59 -13.46 -4.14 1.40
N PRO A 60 -12.47 -4.91 1.86
CA PRO A 60 -12.66 -6.28 2.28
C PRO A 60 -13.42 -6.35 3.61
N GLU A 61 -14.07 -7.48 3.89
CA GLU A 61 -14.81 -7.72 5.15
C GLU A 61 -13.87 -7.87 6.36
N ARG A 62 -12.60 -8.22 6.11
CA ARG A 62 -11.56 -8.37 7.13
C ARG A 62 -10.41 -7.41 6.82
N PHE A 63 -9.86 -6.81 7.86
CA PHE A 63 -8.71 -5.92 7.78
C PHE A 63 -7.73 -6.28 8.89
N GLN A 64 -6.51 -6.61 8.50
CA GLN A 64 -5.41 -6.84 9.43
C GLN A 64 -4.48 -5.64 9.50
N CYS A 65 -4.05 -5.11 8.34
CA CYS A 65 -3.20 -3.93 8.24
C CYS A 65 -3.19 -3.38 6.81
N PHE A 66 -2.78 -2.13 6.64
CA PHE A 66 -2.20 -1.71 5.37
C PHE A 66 -0.76 -2.19 5.29
N GLY A 67 -0.34 -2.67 4.13
CA GLY A 67 1.00 -3.18 3.93
C GLY A 67 1.61 -2.72 2.62
N VAL A 68 2.91 -2.97 2.50
CA VAL A 68 3.67 -2.74 1.29
C VAL A 68 4.47 -3.97 0.92
N ILE A 69 4.54 -4.25 -0.38
CA ILE A 69 5.40 -5.31 -0.90
C ILE A 69 6.87 -4.89 -0.78
N THR A 70 7.69 -5.75 -0.18
CA THR A 70 9.09 -5.47 0.13
C THR A 70 10.08 -6.09 -0.86
N HIS A 71 9.62 -6.82 -1.86
CA HIS A 71 10.45 -7.52 -2.84
C HIS A 71 9.97 -7.25 -4.27
N ASP A 72 10.87 -7.44 -5.22
CA ASP A 72 10.57 -7.31 -6.64
C ASP A 72 10.03 -8.65 -7.20
N ASP A 73 9.20 -8.59 -8.24
CA ASP A 73 8.59 -9.75 -8.91
C ASP A 73 7.87 -10.76 -7.99
N VAL A 74 7.17 -10.27 -6.96
CA VAL A 74 6.41 -11.10 -6.03
C VAL A 74 5.18 -11.67 -6.71
N ASN A 75 5.05 -13.00 -6.69
CA ASN A 75 3.89 -13.69 -7.22
C ASN A 75 2.68 -13.56 -6.27
N VAL A 76 1.59 -13.01 -6.78
CA VAL A 76 0.27 -13.04 -6.13
C VAL A 76 -0.44 -14.30 -6.63
N ARG A 77 -0.80 -15.19 -5.72
CA ARG A 77 -1.29 -16.52 -6.03
C ARG A 77 -2.76 -16.71 -5.68
N GLN A 78 -3.42 -17.64 -6.35
CA GLN A 78 -4.83 -17.93 -6.10
C GLN A 78 -5.10 -18.61 -4.75
N ARG A 79 -4.13 -19.38 -4.22
CA ARG A 79 -4.25 -20.10 -2.94
C ARG A 79 -2.95 -19.95 -2.13
N PRO A 80 -2.97 -20.19 -0.80
CA PRO A 80 -1.79 -20.16 0.05
C PRO A 80 -0.89 -21.40 -0.17
N SER A 81 -0.37 -21.56 -1.40
CA SER A 81 0.49 -22.67 -1.79
C SER A 81 1.42 -22.28 -2.93
N GLY A 82 2.69 -22.67 -2.84
CA GLY A 82 3.70 -22.43 -3.87
C GLY A 82 3.42 -23.17 -5.19
N LYS A 83 2.53 -24.17 -5.18
CA LYS A 83 2.09 -24.90 -6.38
C LYS A 83 0.84 -24.30 -7.03
N SER A 84 0.21 -23.32 -6.40
CA SER A 84 -1.01 -22.71 -6.94
C SER A 84 -0.70 -21.73 -8.07
N GLN A 85 -1.69 -21.49 -8.93
CA GLN A 85 -1.60 -20.57 -10.05
C GLN A 85 -1.22 -19.16 -9.57
N THR A 86 -0.25 -18.55 -10.25
CA THR A 86 0.03 -17.12 -10.13
C THR A 86 -1.03 -16.34 -10.89
N LEU A 87 -1.74 -15.46 -10.18
CA LEU A 87 -2.74 -14.55 -10.76
C LEU A 87 -2.06 -13.34 -11.40
N THR A 88 -1.07 -12.76 -10.71
CA THR A 88 -0.28 -11.63 -11.20
C THR A 88 1.07 -11.55 -10.48
N ARG A 89 1.94 -10.63 -10.90
CA ARG A 89 3.16 -10.27 -10.19
C ARG A 89 3.14 -8.80 -9.81
N VAL A 90 3.65 -8.50 -8.62
CA VAL A 90 3.73 -7.15 -8.08
C VAL A 90 5.16 -6.84 -7.65
N GLY A 91 5.55 -5.58 -7.81
CA GLY A 91 6.89 -5.11 -7.46
C GLY A 91 6.96 -4.50 -6.06
N ARG A 92 8.19 -4.19 -5.63
CA ARG A 92 8.44 -3.48 -4.38
C ARG A 92 7.70 -2.14 -4.36
N GLY A 93 7.18 -1.78 -3.20
CA GLY A 93 6.44 -0.53 -3.02
C GLY A 93 4.97 -0.62 -3.41
N THR A 94 4.50 -1.78 -3.89
CA THR A 94 3.08 -1.97 -4.18
C THR A 94 2.28 -1.95 -2.87
N PRO A 95 1.32 -1.02 -2.70
CA PRO A 95 0.46 -0.96 -1.52
C PRO A 95 -0.59 -2.08 -1.58
N VAL A 96 -0.90 -2.67 -0.42
CA VAL A 96 -1.89 -3.75 -0.29
C VAL A 96 -2.69 -3.60 1.00
N ILE A 97 -3.93 -4.09 1.00
CA ILE A 97 -4.64 -4.41 2.24
C ILE A 97 -4.32 -5.85 2.61
N VAL A 98 -3.79 -6.09 3.80
CA VAL A 98 -3.69 -7.45 4.34
C VAL A 98 -5.00 -7.76 5.05
N MET A 99 -5.68 -8.83 4.62
CA MET A 99 -6.94 -9.28 5.20
C MET A 99 -6.70 -10.29 6.32
N ALA A 100 -5.68 -11.15 6.19
CA ALA A 100 -5.29 -12.12 7.19
C ALA A 100 -3.87 -12.66 6.94
N PHE A 101 -3.26 -13.20 8.00
CA PHE A 101 -2.09 -14.05 7.91
C PHE A 101 -2.49 -15.49 8.22
N ASP A 102 -2.10 -16.43 7.36
CA ASP A 102 -2.34 -17.87 7.54
C ASP A 102 -1.03 -18.64 7.24
N GLY A 103 -0.41 -19.16 8.30
CA GLY A 103 0.89 -19.82 8.23
C GLY A 103 2.00 -18.94 7.65
N PHE A 104 2.40 -19.23 6.41
CA PHE A 104 3.44 -18.50 5.66
C PHE A 104 2.86 -17.50 4.65
N TRP A 105 1.53 -17.35 4.60
CA TRP A 105 0.86 -16.57 3.58
C TRP A 105 0.15 -15.37 4.18
N ALA A 106 0.20 -14.26 3.46
CA ALA A 106 -0.67 -13.13 3.66
C ALA A 106 -1.75 -13.16 2.58
N GLU A 107 -3.01 -13.16 2.99
CA GLU A 107 -4.12 -12.90 2.09
C GLU A 107 -4.22 -11.39 1.91
N VAL A 108 -4.04 -10.94 0.67
CA VAL A 108 -3.91 -9.52 0.32
C VAL A 108 -4.92 -9.11 -0.73
N GLN A 109 -5.31 -7.85 -0.67
CA GLN A 109 -6.06 -7.17 -1.71
C GLN A 109 -5.20 -6.07 -2.32
N LEU A 110 -5.18 -6.04 -3.66
CA LEU A 110 -4.51 -5.02 -4.46
C LEU A 110 -5.46 -3.86 -4.78
N VAL A 111 -4.88 -2.77 -5.27
CA VAL A 111 -5.61 -1.72 -6.00
C VAL A 111 -6.41 -2.36 -7.14
N GLY A 112 -7.64 -1.92 -7.35
CA GLY A 112 -8.61 -2.50 -8.29
C GLY A 112 -9.46 -3.63 -7.69
N GLY A 113 -9.23 -4.02 -6.43
CA GLY A 113 -10.07 -4.98 -5.72
C GLY A 113 -9.69 -6.46 -5.90
N ALA A 114 -8.64 -6.77 -6.66
CA ALA A 114 -8.17 -8.14 -6.84
C ALA A 114 -7.58 -8.70 -5.54
N THR A 115 -7.97 -9.92 -5.16
CA THR A 115 -7.45 -10.61 -3.98
C THR A 115 -6.54 -11.78 -4.36
N GLY A 116 -5.62 -12.12 -3.46
CA GLY A 116 -4.77 -13.29 -3.61
C GLY A 116 -3.85 -13.50 -2.42
N TYR A 117 -2.89 -14.39 -2.57
CA TYR A 117 -1.97 -14.80 -1.52
C TYR A 117 -0.52 -14.51 -1.92
N VAL A 118 0.22 -13.90 -1.01
CA VAL A 118 1.66 -13.66 -1.12
C VAL A 118 2.37 -14.27 0.09
N PHE A 119 3.66 -14.60 -0.03
CA PHE A 119 4.42 -14.99 1.15
C PHE A 119 4.49 -13.83 2.13
N LYS A 120 4.20 -14.11 3.40
CA LYS A 120 4.08 -13.07 4.43
C LYS A 120 5.35 -12.24 4.60
N ASP A 121 6.53 -12.84 4.42
CA ASP A 121 7.82 -12.16 4.56
C ASP A 121 8.07 -11.10 3.47
N TYR A 122 7.29 -11.15 2.39
CA TYR A 122 7.31 -10.14 1.32
C TYR A 122 6.35 -8.98 1.58
N VAL A 123 5.62 -9.01 2.69
CA VAL A 123 4.71 -7.95 3.11
C VAL A 123 5.20 -7.36 4.41
N ARG A 124 5.36 -6.04 4.43
CA ARG A 124 5.51 -5.31 5.69
C ARG A 124 4.21 -4.59 5.97
N CYS A 125 3.58 -4.92 7.10
CA CYS A 125 2.52 -4.07 7.65
C CYS A 125 3.12 -2.73 8.03
N GLU A 126 2.53 -1.65 7.55
CA GLU A 126 2.83 -0.33 8.05
C GLU A 126 2.05 -0.19 9.36
N VAL A 127 2.75 -0.40 10.48
CA VAL A 127 2.19 -0.10 11.80
C VAL A 127 2.17 1.42 11.87
N GLY A 128 0.99 2.02 12.06
CA GLY A 128 0.89 3.42 12.43
C GLY A 128 1.83 3.65 13.62
N GLY A 129 2.83 4.50 13.43
CA GLY A 129 3.87 4.75 14.43
C GLY A 129 3.33 5.15 15.78
#